data_AF-A0A7C0ZCE3-F1
#
_entry.id   AF-A0A7C0ZCE3-F1
#
_cell.length_a   1.000
_cell.length_b   1.000
_cell.length_c   1.000
_cell.angle_alpha   90.00
_cell.angle_beta   90.00
_cell.angle_gamma   90.00
#
_symmetry.space_group_name_H-M   'P 1'
#
loop_
_entity.id
_entity.type
_entity.pdbx_description
1 polymer ?
#
loop_
_entity_poly.entity_id
_entity_poly.type
_entity_poly.pdbx_seq_one_letter_code
_entity_poly.pdbx_strand_id
1 'polypeptide(L)'
;MFVAFGDTFSVHVFMVFSRGPRNRYILKTINFSITWSLLSGRRSRFEIYVDVLTRIMEGARKPTQIMYGANLSYGPLREILASLLEQGLIREEPGPPSDRRTKTLYSLTSKGVNVVKYYTRAKRLVEVSNPRELV
;
A
#
# COMPACT_ATOMS: atom_id res chain seq x y z
N MET A 1 13.05 22.71 -7.67
CA MET A 1 14.22 23.16 -6.88
C MET A 1 14.49 22.09 -5.85
N PHE A 2 15.66 21.46 -5.91
CA PHE A 2 16.00 20.27 -5.13
C PHE A 2 16.71 20.69 -3.84
N VAL A 3 16.36 20.08 -2.71
CA VAL A 3 17.14 20.15 -1.46
C VAL A 3 17.33 18.72 -0.99
N ALA A 4 18.60 18.30 -0.86
CA ALA A 4 18.97 16.96 -0.43
C ALA A 4 19.39 16.98 1.06
N PHE A 5 18.94 16.00 1.82
CA PHE A 5 19.43 15.67 3.16
C PHE A 5 19.61 14.14 3.20
N GLY A 6 20.86 13.67 3.13
CA GLY A 6 21.19 12.24 3.14
C GLY A 6 20.57 11.44 1.98
N ASP A 7 20.24 10.17 2.22
CA ASP A 7 19.74 9.20 1.23
C ASP A 7 18.31 9.43 0.74
N THR A 8 17.76 10.63 0.97
CA THR A 8 16.37 10.99 0.65
C THR A 8 16.33 12.00 -0.50
N PHE A 9 15.81 11.59 -1.66
CA PHE A 9 15.46 12.50 -2.74
C PHE A 9 13.94 12.71 -2.80
N SER A 10 13.51 13.97 -2.73
CA SER A 10 12.11 14.37 -2.87
C SER A 10 11.83 14.75 -4.32
N VAL A 11 10.91 14.02 -4.99
CA VAL A 11 10.50 14.31 -6.37
C VAL A 11 9.09 14.89 -6.36
N HIS A 12 8.93 16.12 -6.85
CA HIS A 12 7.63 16.70 -7.13
C HIS A 12 7.15 16.23 -8.50
N VAL A 13 6.21 15.28 -8.54
CA VAL A 13 5.50 14.91 -9.78
C VAL A 13 4.18 15.69 -9.84
N PHE A 14 4.02 16.55 -10.84
CA PHE A 14 2.72 17.11 -11.22
C PHE A 14 2.04 16.16 -12.20
N MET A 15 0.88 15.61 -11.83
CA MET A 15 0.05 14.85 -12.76
C MET A 15 -1.27 15.60 -12.98
N VAL A 16 -1.54 15.96 -14.23
CA VAL A 16 -2.79 16.61 -14.68
C VAL A 16 -3.89 15.54 -14.76
N PHE A 17 -5.09 15.84 -14.24
CA PHE A 17 -6.27 14.98 -14.38
C PHE A 17 -7.45 15.73 -15.02
N SER A 18 -8.23 14.99 -15.83
CA SER A 18 -9.34 15.43 -16.68
C SER A 18 -10.50 16.14 -15.96
N ARG A 19 -11.22 16.98 -16.71
CA ARG A 19 -12.21 17.99 -16.29
C ARG A 19 -13.48 17.42 -15.67
N GLY A 20 -13.92 18.03 -14.56
CA GLY A 20 -15.27 17.92 -13.99
C GLY A 20 -15.75 19.28 -13.43
N PRO A 21 -17.07 19.55 -13.37
CA PRO A 21 -17.64 20.90 -13.50
C PRO A 21 -17.69 21.75 -12.22
N ARG A 22 -17.01 21.38 -11.14
CA ARG A 22 -17.06 22.17 -9.89
C ARG A 22 -15.67 22.46 -9.35
N ASN A 23 -15.20 23.64 -9.75
CA ASN A 23 -13.93 24.30 -9.50
C ASN A 23 -13.68 24.54 -7.99
N ARG A 24 -13.03 23.59 -7.31
CA ARG A 24 -12.37 23.82 -6.01
C ARG A 24 -11.10 22.97 -5.93
N TYR A 25 -9.95 23.62 -6.05
CA TYR A 25 -8.63 23.02 -5.83
C TYR A 25 -8.41 22.86 -4.32
N ILE A 26 -8.21 21.62 -3.85
CA ILE A 26 -7.75 21.35 -2.48
C ILE A 26 -6.33 20.84 -2.60
N LEU A 27 -5.35 21.71 -2.35
CA LEU A 27 -3.95 21.33 -2.21
C LEU A 27 -3.84 20.46 -0.94
N LYS A 28 -3.55 19.17 -1.12
CA LYS A 28 -3.02 18.35 -0.03
C LYS A 28 -1.61 17.96 -0.44
N THR A 29 -0.63 18.65 0.14
CA THR A 29 0.76 18.24 0.10
C THR A 29 0.85 16.87 0.80
N ILE A 30 1.31 15.84 0.09
CA ILE A 30 1.55 14.52 0.66
C ILE A 30 3.07 14.38 0.83
N ASN A 31 3.53 14.16 2.06
CA ASN A 31 4.91 13.79 2.33
C ASN A 31 5.11 12.32 1.94
N PHE A 32 5.89 12.09 0.89
CA PHE A 32 6.28 10.76 0.43
C PHE A 32 7.61 10.40 1.12
N SER A 33 7.55 9.66 2.22
CA SER A 33 8.75 9.04 2.80
C SER A 33 9.01 7.75 2.04
N ILE A 34 9.98 7.78 1.13
CA ILE A 34 10.52 6.55 0.55
C ILE A 34 11.75 6.17 1.35
N THR A 35 11.65 5.14 2.17
CA THR A 35 12.85 4.46 2.65
C THR A 35 13.43 3.69 1.46
N TRP A 36 14.56 4.15 0.93
CA TRP A 36 15.31 3.48 -0.15
C TRP A 36 16.09 2.24 0.31
N SER A 37 15.79 1.73 1.51
CA SER A 37 16.55 0.63 2.09
C SER A 37 15.98 -0.71 1.65
N LEU A 38 16.79 -1.38 0.81
CA LEU A 38 16.75 -2.77 0.34
C LEU A 38 16.02 -3.04 -0.99
N LEU A 39 16.85 -3.21 -2.03
CA LEU A 39 16.67 -4.03 -3.24
C LEU A 39 16.33 -3.28 -4.54
N SER A 40 17.34 -3.21 -5.41
CA SER A 40 17.25 -3.06 -6.88
C SER A 40 16.61 -4.29 -7.56
N GLY A 41 15.61 -4.92 -6.93
CA GLY A 41 14.86 -6.06 -7.42
C GLY A 41 13.41 -5.68 -7.72
N ARG A 42 12.82 -6.25 -8.78
CA ARG A 42 11.38 -6.13 -9.02
C ARG A 42 10.65 -6.79 -7.84
N ARG A 43 9.73 -6.06 -7.18
CA ARG A 43 8.85 -6.63 -6.15
C ARG A 43 8.14 -7.86 -6.70
N SER A 44 8.22 -8.96 -5.98
CA SER A 44 7.50 -10.18 -6.31
C SER A 44 6.00 -10.01 -6.11
N ARG A 45 5.19 -10.82 -6.81
CA ARG A 45 3.73 -10.82 -6.62
C ARG A 45 3.34 -11.11 -5.17
N PHE A 46 4.06 -12.00 -4.50
CA PHE A 46 3.80 -12.36 -3.11
C PHE A 46 4.05 -11.18 -2.15
N GLU A 47 5.17 -10.46 -2.30
CA GLU A 47 5.46 -9.26 -1.50
C GLU A 47 4.37 -8.21 -1.68
N ILE A 48 3.87 -8.03 -2.91
CA ILE A 48 2.78 -7.10 -3.19
C ILE A 48 1.49 -7.52 -2.47
N TYR A 49 1.16 -8.81 -2.44
CA TYR A 49 -0.02 -9.31 -1.73
C TYR A 49 0.08 -9.02 -0.23
N VAL A 50 1.24 -9.32 0.35
CA VAL A 50 1.49 -9.09 1.78
C VAL A 50 1.48 -7.59 2.11
N ASP A 51 2.06 -6.75 1.27
CA ASP A 51 2.03 -5.28 1.44
C ASP A 51 0.59 -4.77 1.45
N VAL A 52 -0.24 -5.16 0.48
CA VAL A 52 -1.68 -4.82 0.45
C VAL A 52 -2.41 -5.27 1.72
N LEU A 53 -2.22 -6.52 2.14
CA LEU A 53 -2.84 -7.03 3.38
C LEU A 53 -2.37 -6.26 4.62
N THR A 54 -1.09 -5.91 4.67
CA THR A 54 -0.50 -5.12 5.75
C THR A 54 -1.10 -3.73 5.80
N ARG A 55 -1.27 -3.05 4.65
CA ARG A 55 -1.93 -1.73 4.59
C ARG A 55 -3.37 -1.77 5.09
N ILE A 56 -4.12 -2.82 4.74
CA ILE A 56 -5.49 -3.00 5.25
C ILE A 56 -5.46 -3.23 6.76
N MET A 57 -4.49 -4.00 7.27
CA MET A 57 -4.29 -4.21 8.72
C MET A 57 -3.99 -2.90 9.47
N GLU A 58 -3.20 -2.01 8.86
CA GLU A 58 -2.85 -0.67 9.37
C GLU A 58 -4.04 0.32 9.31
N GLY A 59 -5.15 -0.07 8.68
CA GLY A 59 -6.39 0.73 8.62
C GLY A 59 -6.67 1.38 7.28
N ALA A 60 -5.91 1.10 6.22
CA ALA A 60 -6.25 1.52 4.86
C ALA A 60 -7.45 0.73 4.34
N ARG A 61 -8.66 1.31 4.42
CA ARG A 61 -9.90 0.64 4.00
C ARG A 61 -10.33 1.02 2.59
N LYS A 62 -9.99 2.22 2.13
CA LYS A 62 -10.38 2.70 0.80
C LYS A 62 -9.42 2.16 -0.27
N PRO A 63 -9.89 1.79 -1.46
CA PRO A 63 -9.01 1.34 -2.54
C PRO A 63 -7.89 2.35 -2.85
N THR A 64 -8.18 3.65 -2.82
CA THR A 64 -7.15 4.70 -3.03
C THR A 64 -6.12 4.75 -1.91
N GLN A 65 -6.51 4.55 -0.65
CA GLN A 65 -5.55 4.50 0.46
C GLN A 65 -4.62 3.29 0.34
N ILE A 66 -5.18 2.13 -0.01
CA ILE A 66 -4.43 0.89 -0.23
C ILE A 66 -3.47 1.07 -1.41
N MET A 67 -3.95 1.66 -2.51
CA MET A 67 -3.15 1.97 -3.71
C MET A 67 -1.90 2.78 -3.38
N TYR A 68 -2.09 3.92 -2.69
CA TYR A 68 -1.00 4.81 -2.33
C TYR A 68 -0.07 4.18 -1.29
N GLY A 69 -0.61 3.42 -0.33
CA GLY A 69 0.19 2.74 0.69
C GLY A 69 1.04 1.60 0.13
N ALA A 70 0.52 0.84 -0.84
CA ALA A 70 1.22 -0.29 -1.45
C ALA A 70 2.06 0.09 -2.69
N ASN A 71 2.15 1.38 -3.03
CA ASN A 71 2.83 1.89 -4.23
C ASN A 71 2.39 1.15 -5.52
N LEU A 72 1.07 1.01 -5.72
CA LEU A 72 0.48 0.34 -6.89
C LEU A 72 -0.27 1.33 -7.76
N SER A 73 -0.42 1.03 -9.05
CA SER A 73 -1.43 1.66 -9.89
C SER A 73 -2.78 0.94 -9.76
N TYR A 74 -3.87 1.59 -10.17
CA TYR A 74 -5.22 1.06 -9.98
C TYR A 74 -5.48 -0.29 -10.67
N GLY A 75 -4.92 -0.50 -11.87
CA GLY A 75 -5.09 -1.75 -12.63
C GLY A 75 -4.60 -2.98 -11.86
N PRO A 76 -3.30 -3.04 -11.51
CA PRO A 76 -2.72 -4.11 -10.69
C PRO A 76 -3.42 -4.26 -9.34
N LEU A 77 -3.72 -3.15 -8.66
CA LEU A 77 -4.43 -3.20 -7.38
C LEU A 77 -5.78 -3.92 -7.50
N ARG A 78 -6.56 -3.63 -8.56
CA ARG A 78 -7.86 -4.25 -8.79
C ARG A 78 -7.74 -5.77 -8.92
N GLU A 79 -6.74 -6.24 -9.66
CA GLU A 79 -6.47 -7.67 -9.84
C GLU A 79 -6.07 -8.35 -8.52
N ILE A 80 -5.23 -7.68 -7.72
CA ILE A 80 -4.81 -8.17 -6.41
C ILE A 80 -6.01 -8.24 -5.46
N LEU A 81 -6.80 -7.18 -5.35
CA LEU A 81 -7.98 -7.15 -4.48
C LEU A 81 -8.99 -8.24 -4.86
N ALA A 82 -9.25 -8.44 -6.16
CA ALA A 82 -10.12 -9.50 -6.64
C ALA A 82 -9.61 -10.89 -6.21
N SER A 83 -8.30 -11.14 -6.38
CA SER A 83 -7.67 -12.40 -5.97
C SER A 83 -7.71 -12.61 -4.46
N LEU A 84 -7.50 -11.55 -3.66
CA LEU A 84 -7.57 -11.62 -2.20
C LEU A 84 -9.00 -11.86 -1.68
N LEU A 85 -10.02 -11.32 -2.36
CA LEU A 85 -11.43 -11.58 -2.08
C LEU A 85 -11.78 -13.03 -2.39
N GLU A 86 -11.40 -13.54 -3.57
CA GLU A 86 -11.64 -14.92 -3.99
C GLU A 86 -11.01 -15.92 -3.00
N GLN A 87 -9.82 -15.62 -2.49
CA GLN A 87 -9.13 -16.44 -1.49
C GLN A 87 -9.70 -16.30 -0.07
N GLY A 88 -10.65 -15.40 0.15
CA GLY A 88 -11.25 -15.11 1.45
C GLY A 88 -10.29 -14.48 2.46
N LEU A 89 -9.26 -13.76 1.99
CA LEU A 89 -8.28 -13.07 2.83
C LEU A 89 -8.76 -11.68 3.24
N ILE A 90 -9.54 -11.04 2.38
CA ILE A 90 -10.21 -9.77 2.64
C ILE A 90 -11.71 -9.92 2.41
N ARG A 91 -12.49 -8.96 2.92
CA ARG A 91 -13.92 -8.82 2.64
C ARG A 91 -14.24 -7.40 2.20
N GLU A 92 -15.29 -7.28 1.41
CA GLU A 92 -15.84 -6.01 0.97
C GLU A 92 -16.92 -5.53 1.95
N GLU A 93 -16.88 -4.26 2.32
CA GLU A 93 -17.88 -3.60 3.16
C GLU A 93 -18.42 -2.36 2.42
N PRO A 94 -19.73 -2.08 2.51
CA PRO A 94 -20.30 -0.89 1.90
C PRO A 94 -19.68 0.37 2.52
N GLY A 95 -19.33 1.33 1.66
CA GLY A 95 -18.85 2.64 2.10
C GLY A 95 -19.93 3.44 2.84
N PRO A 96 -19.53 4.41 3.68
CA PRO A 96 -20.47 5.22 4.42
C PRO A 96 -21.38 6.02 3.47
N PRO A 97 -22.70 6.13 3.75
CA PRO A 97 -23.65 6.83 2.87
C PRO A 97 -23.30 8.31 2.61
N SER A 98 -22.52 8.92 3.50
CA SER A 98 -22.05 10.30 3.40
C SER A 98 -20.93 10.49 2.34
N ASP A 99 -20.14 9.46 2.04
CA ASP A 99 -19.04 9.54 1.07
C ASP A 99 -19.45 8.95 -0.29
N ARG A 100 -20.07 9.79 -1.13
CA ARG A 100 -20.49 9.39 -2.50
C ARG A 100 -19.32 8.99 -3.41
N ARG A 101 -18.07 9.28 -3.04
CA ARG A 101 -16.89 8.96 -3.86
C ARG A 101 -16.37 7.55 -3.60
N THR A 102 -16.58 7.02 -2.41
CA THR A 102 -16.07 5.71 -2.02
C THR A 102 -17.22 4.77 -1.70
N LYS A 103 -17.59 3.93 -2.67
CA LYS A 103 -18.69 2.98 -2.52
C LYS A 103 -18.30 1.70 -1.76
N THR A 104 -17.00 1.42 -1.72
CA THR A 104 -16.45 0.15 -1.27
C THR A 104 -15.30 0.38 -0.30
N LEU A 105 -15.33 -0.35 0.81
CA LEU A 105 -14.26 -0.47 1.79
C LEU A 105 -13.79 -1.93 1.86
N TYR A 106 -12.54 -2.12 2.27
CA TYR A 106 -11.96 -3.43 2.49
C TYR A 106 -11.53 -3.59 3.94
N SER A 107 -11.73 -4.80 4.46
CA SER A 107 -11.24 -5.22 5.77
C SER A 107 -10.68 -6.64 5.70
N LEU A 108 -9.78 -6.97 6.62
CA LEU A 108 -9.20 -8.32 6.69
C LEU A 108 -10.19 -9.31 7.29
N THR A 109 -10.16 -10.54 6.77
CA THR A 109 -10.75 -11.70 7.46
C THR A 109 -9.76 -12.24 8.50
N SER A 110 -10.20 -13.14 9.38
CA SER A 110 -9.32 -13.86 10.30
C SER A 110 -8.19 -14.59 9.56
N LYS A 111 -8.49 -15.13 8.37
CA LYS A 111 -7.51 -15.79 7.50
C LYS A 111 -6.46 -14.79 6.99
N GLY A 112 -6.88 -13.61 6.53
CA GLY A 112 -5.98 -12.54 6.09
C GLY A 112 -5.05 -12.04 7.21
N VAL A 113 -5.58 -11.85 8.42
CA VAL A 113 -4.78 -11.46 9.59
C VAL A 113 -3.69 -12.50 9.89
N ASN A 114 -4.03 -13.78 9.81
CA ASN A 114 -3.07 -14.86 10.06
C ASN A 114 -1.93 -14.86 9.03
N VAL A 115 -2.23 -14.63 7.74
CA VAL A 115 -1.20 -14.54 6.70
C VAL A 115 -0.18 -13.46 7.02
N VAL A 116 -0.64 -12.25 7.37
CA VAL A 116 0.27 -11.14 7.72
C VAL A 116 1.12 -11.50 8.93
N LYS A 117 0.52 -12.05 10.00
CA LYS A 117 1.25 -12.47 11.21
C LYS A 117 2.32 -13.53 10.94
N TYR A 118 1.98 -14.56 10.16
CA TYR A 118 2.93 -15.62 9.81
C TYR A 118 4.08 -15.09 8.98
N TYR A 119 3.80 -14.23 8.00
CA TYR A 119 4.84 -13.59 7.21
C TYR A 119 5.78 -12.74 8.08
N THR A 120 5.23 -11.88 8.96
CA THR A 120 6.05 -11.06 9.86
C THR A 120 6.95 -11.92 10.75
N ARG A 121 6.43 -13.05 11.26
CA ARG A 121 7.23 -13.99 12.07
C ARG A 121 8.33 -14.65 11.25
N ALA A 122 8.01 -15.13 10.05
CA ALA A 122 8.98 -15.76 9.16
C ALA A 122 10.09 -14.79 8.76
N LYS A 123 9.75 -13.55 8.40
CA LYS A 123 10.71 -12.51 8.04
C LYS A 123 11.72 -12.25 9.16
N ARG A 124 11.26 -12.15 10.41
CA ARG A 124 12.12 -11.98 11.59
C ARG A 124 13.10 -13.13 11.78
N LEU A 125 12.69 -14.37 11.52
CA LEU A 125 13.58 -15.53 11.66
C LEU A 125 14.70 -15.54 10.62
N VAL A 126 14.40 -15.13 9.39
CA VAL A 126 15.39 -15.05 8.30
C VAL A 126 16.41 -13.95 8.59
N GLU A 127 15.96 -12.79 9.06
CA GLU A 127 16.84 -11.65 9.40
C GLU A 127 17.86 -12.02 10.49
N VAL A 128 17.47 -12.80 11.50
CA VAL A 128 18.36 -13.26 12.59
C VAL A 128 19.46 -14.22 12.11
N SER A 129 19.28 -14.87 10.95
CA SER A 129 20.23 -15.86 10.43
C SER A 129 21.30 -15.30 9.50
N ASN A 130 21.32 -13.98 9.24
CA ASN A 130 22.30 -13.35 8.34
C ASN A 130 23.65 -13.11 9.09
N PRO A 131 24.72 -13.90 8.85
CA PRO A 131 25.94 -13.87 9.67
C PRO A 131 26.86 -12.66 9.44
N ARG A 132 26.37 -11.58 8.80
CA ARG A 132 27.20 -10.44 8.36
C ARG A 132 27.35 -9.32 9.39
N GLU A 133 26.90 -9.51 10.64
CA GLU A 133 27.11 -8.56 11.74
C GLU A 133 28.10 -9.03 12.81
N LEU A 134 28.91 -10.07 12.51
CA LEU A 134 30.01 -10.53 13.38
C LEU A 134 31.36 -10.40 12.66
N VAL A 135 31.73 -9.22 12.18
CA VAL A 135 33.12 -8.83 11.89
C VAL A 135 33.31 -7.35 12.17
#